data_AF-A0A1V5Q301-F1
#
_entry.id   AF-A0A1V5Q301-F1
#
_cell.length_a   1.000
_cell.length_b   1.000
_cell.length_c   1.000
_cell.angle_alpha   90.00
_cell.angle_beta   90.00
_cell.angle_gamma   90.00
#
_symmetry.space_group_name_H-M   'P 1'
#
loop_
_entity.id
_entity.type
_entity.pdbx_description
1 polymer ?
#
loop_
_entity_poly.entity_id
_entity_poly.type
_entity_poly.pdbx_seq_one_letter_code
_entity_poly.pdbx_strand_id
1 'polypeptide(L)'
;MSTTTRVLFVLAILFAVAVHAHEWRHLSTVHDGHGLMSANTVELDGVAYRNVSAGSQPGGVFSGTSGDLANSAGFLQAVDIKRPDLDTDGDGVIDELSTDNDGDGLLDIEEVEGSEFDPVTPTLVNDPDSDGDGASDNDEVLPGTNPRDPNSLFEITDITSVGADAEVTWNARGNKERVYVVRAIDDSYEDPLPIVIWSNAVVGGIAPWYETPAVVTNPTVGTRFFAVEVMMP
;
A
#
# COMPACT_ATOMS: atom_id res chain seq x y z
N MET A 1 0.93 74.21 12.06
CA MET A 1 0.49 72.81 11.86
C MET A 1 0.79 72.43 10.43
N SER A 2 1.81 71.59 10.22
CA SER A 2 2.00 70.87 8.96
C SER A 2 2.74 69.59 9.34
N THR A 3 2.02 68.48 9.32
CA THR A 3 2.46 67.17 9.76
C THR A 3 3.31 66.54 8.66
N THR A 4 4.60 66.33 8.94
CA THR A 4 5.52 65.67 8.01
C THR A 4 5.28 64.16 8.02
N THR A 5 4.51 63.66 7.06
CA THR A 5 4.33 62.22 6.84
C THR A 5 5.61 61.62 6.28
N ARG A 6 6.27 60.76 7.06
CA ARG A 6 7.40 59.93 6.60
C ARG A 6 6.84 58.61 6.07
N VAL A 7 6.93 58.40 4.75
CA VAL A 7 6.54 57.14 4.10
C VAL A 7 7.73 56.19 4.16
N LEU A 8 7.55 55.04 4.82
CA LEU A 8 8.54 53.97 4.89
C LEU A 8 8.42 53.14 3.60
N PHE A 9 9.45 53.15 2.76
CA PHE A 9 9.59 52.20 1.65
C PHE A 9 10.11 50.87 2.21
N VAL A 10 9.27 49.84 2.20
CA VAL A 10 9.72 48.45 2.39
C VAL A 10 9.87 47.85 1.00
N LEU A 11 11.13 47.68 0.58
CA LEU A 11 11.50 46.92 -0.60
C LEU A 11 11.37 45.42 -0.26
N ALA A 12 10.21 44.83 -0.56
CA ALA A 12 10.08 43.38 -0.54
C ALA A 12 10.79 42.83 -1.79
N ILE A 13 11.89 42.11 -1.57
CA ILE A 13 12.62 41.40 -2.61
C ILE A 13 11.68 40.37 -3.24
N LEU A 14 11.44 40.55 -4.53
CA LEU A 14 10.70 39.64 -5.39
C LEU A 14 11.56 38.36 -5.56
N PHE A 15 11.36 37.35 -4.71
CA PHE A 15 11.77 36.00 -5.06
C PHE A 15 10.73 35.45 -6.03
N ALA A 16 11.09 35.48 -7.31
CA ALA A 16 10.46 34.64 -8.30
C ALA A 16 10.73 33.18 -7.90
N VAL A 17 9.72 32.51 -7.35
CA VAL A 17 9.60 31.05 -7.47
C VAL A 17 8.54 30.83 -8.54
N ALA A 18 9.00 30.79 -9.79
CA ALA A 18 8.29 30.03 -10.81
C ALA A 18 8.58 28.54 -10.57
N VAL A 19 7.63 27.70 -10.96
CA VAL A 19 7.60 26.22 -10.82
C VAL A 19 7.22 25.80 -9.38
N HIS A 20 5.98 25.44 -9.06
CA HIS A 20 5.18 24.38 -9.67
C HIS A 20 3.70 24.81 -9.72
N ALA A 21 3.22 25.10 -10.92
CA ALA A 21 1.80 25.04 -11.20
C ALA A 21 1.53 23.61 -11.70
N HIS A 22 0.59 22.92 -11.05
CA HIS A 22 -0.01 21.66 -11.50
C HIS A 22 0.92 20.44 -11.60
N GLU A 23 1.23 19.81 -10.48
CA GLU A 23 1.41 18.36 -10.47
C GLU A 23 0.48 17.83 -9.37
N TRP A 24 -0.65 17.29 -9.83
CA TRP A 24 -1.62 16.43 -9.15
C TRP A 24 -1.95 16.75 -7.69
N ARG A 25 -3.15 17.31 -7.46
CA ARG A 25 -3.83 17.07 -6.19
C ARG A 25 -4.15 15.58 -6.18
N HIS A 26 -3.43 14.81 -5.37
CA HIS A 26 -3.65 13.38 -5.27
C HIS A 26 -5.09 13.15 -4.82
N LEU A 27 -5.75 12.27 -5.56
CA LEU A 27 -7.16 12.01 -5.43
C LEU A 27 -7.35 11.26 -4.10
N SER A 28 -7.66 11.95 -2.99
CA SER A 28 -8.15 11.27 -1.79
C SER A 28 -9.43 10.54 -2.18
N THR A 29 -9.33 9.23 -2.40
CA THR A 29 -10.41 8.44 -3.02
C THR A 29 -11.43 7.92 -2.01
N VAL A 30 -11.28 8.15 -0.69
CA VAL A 30 -12.19 7.49 0.25
C VAL A 30 -12.45 8.20 1.59
N HIS A 31 -13.49 9.04 1.58
CA HIS A 31 -13.87 9.98 2.63
C HIS A 31 -14.77 9.41 3.76
N ASP A 32 -14.75 8.11 4.04
CA ASP A 32 -15.34 7.55 5.26
C ASP A 32 -14.31 7.14 6.32
N GLY A 33 -13.02 7.24 6.02
CA GLY A 33 -11.94 6.78 6.90
C GLY A 33 -11.85 5.26 7.01
N HIS A 34 -12.45 4.52 6.07
CA HIS A 34 -12.46 3.07 6.00
C HIS A 34 -12.12 2.53 4.60
N GLY A 35 -11.56 3.37 3.72
CA GLY A 35 -11.07 2.93 2.40
C GLY A 35 -12.14 2.48 1.39
N LEU A 36 -13.45 2.62 1.68
CA LEU A 36 -14.54 2.25 0.73
C LEU A 36 -15.32 3.45 0.20
N MET A 37 -15.43 3.62 -1.13
CA MET A 37 -16.12 4.77 -1.74
C MET A 37 -17.56 4.86 -1.20
N SER A 38 -17.81 5.80 -0.30
CA SER A 38 -19.07 5.80 0.44
C SER A 38 -20.27 6.06 -0.48
N ALA A 39 -21.01 4.99 -0.75
CA ALA A 39 -22.22 5.02 -1.56
C ALA A 39 -23.43 5.58 -0.79
N ASN A 40 -23.31 5.87 0.51
CA ASN A 40 -24.43 6.19 1.41
C ASN A 40 -24.08 7.28 2.43
N THR A 41 -25.06 7.67 3.26
CA THR A 41 -24.83 8.55 4.41
C THR A 41 -23.75 7.95 5.31
N VAL A 42 -22.66 8.69 5.54
CA VAL A 42 -21.62 8.32 6.53
C VAL A 42 -21.98 8.97 7.85
N GLU A 43 -22.01 8.22 8.95
CA GLU A 43 -22.10 8.80 10.29
C GLU A 43 -20.70 8.86 10.90
N LEU A 44 -20.19 10.06 11.16
CA LEU A 44 -18.93 10.31 11.86
C LEU A 44 -19.24 11.10 13.14
N ASP A 45 -18.76 10.63 14.29
CA ASP A 45 -19.00 11.25 15.61
C ASP A 45 -20.48 11.53 15.94
N GLY A 46 -21.37 10.65 15.48
CA GLY A 46 -22.82 10.81 15.65
C GLY A 46 -23.46 11.88 14.76
N VAL A 47 -22.72 12.41 13.79
CA VAL A 47 -23.20 13.35 12.78
C VAL A 47 -23.35 12.62 11.44
N ALA A 48 -24.57 12.64 10.90
CA ALA A 48 -24.88 12.06 9.61
C ALA A 48 -24.50 13.01 8.46
N TYR A 49 -23.52 12.60 7.65
CA TYR A 49 -23.09 13.28 6.44
C TYR A 49 -23.72 12.63 5.22
N ARG A 50 -24.60 13.35 4.52
CA ARG A 50 -25.25 12.86 3.30
C ARG A 50 -24.43 13.25 2.06
N ASN A 51 -23.99 12.27 1.29
CA ASN A 51 -23.35 12.52 -0.01
C ASN A 51 -24.38 13.16 -0.97
N VAL A 52 -24.03 14.29 -1.59
CA VAL A 52 -24.81 14.91 -2.67
C VAL A 52 -24.19 14.44 -3.99
N SER A 53 -24.55 13.24 -4.43
CA SER A 53 -24.24 12.81 -5.79
C SER A 53 -25.29 13.38 -6.74
N ALA A 54 -24.88 14.32 -7.59
CA ALA A 54 -25.67 14.67 -8.76
C ALA A 54 -25.45 13.57 -9.80
N GLY A 55 -26.53 12.91 -10.25
CA GLY A 55 -26.45 11.95 -11.35
C GLY A 55 -25.88 12.64 -12.58
N SER A 56 -24.60 12.40 -12.87
CA SER A 56 -23.76 13.02 -13.92
C SER A 56 -22.70 14.07 -13.51
N GLN A 57 -22.08 14.00 -12.31
CA GLN A 57 -20.74 14.58 -12.05
C GLN A 57 -19.97 13.84 -10.93
N PRO A 58 -18.62 13.73 -10.96
CA PRO A 58 -17.69 13.50 -12.08
C PRO A 58 -16.66 12.38 -11.77
N GLY A 59 -16.58 11.36 -12.62
CA GLY A 59 -15.33 10.62 -12.78
C GLY A 59 -14.32 11.47 -13.59
N GLY A 60 -13.04 11.11 -13.56
CA GLY A 60 -11.92 11.89 -14.09
C GLY A 60 -11.94 12.23 -15.60
N VAL A 61 -10.77 12.45 -16.17
CA VAL A 61 -10.64 12.73 -17.62
C VAL A 61 -10.99 11.45 -18.39
N PHE A 62 -12.01 11.50 -19.25
CA PHE A 62 -12.35 10.38 -20.12
C PHE A 62 -12.20 10.77 -21.60
N SER A 63 -11.82 9.79 -22.43
CA SER A 63 -11.91 9.91 -23.89
C SER A 63 -13.37 9.81 -24.32
N GLY A 64 -13.90 10.89 -24.89
CA GLY A 64 -15.22 10.88 -25.49
C GLY A 64 -15.28 9.97 -26.72
N THR A 65 -16.49 9.55 -27.11
CA THR A 65 -16.71 8.67 -28.29
C THR A 65 -16.27 9.32 -29.61
N SER A 66 -15.98 10.62 -29.62
CA SER A 66 -15.41 11.37 -30.76
C SER A 66 -13.89 11.55 -30.71
N GLY A 67 -13.21 11.05 -29.67
CA GLY A 67 -11.77 11.21 -29.48
C GLY A 67 -11.34 12.52 -28.81
N ASP A 68 -12.28 13.38 -28.40
CA ASP A 68 -12.00 14.60 -27.65
C ASP A 68 -12.01 14.32 -26.13
N LEU A 69 -11.05 14.88 -25.40
CA LEU A 69 -11.03 14.83 -23.93
C LEU A 69 -12.08 15.79 -23.37
N ALA A 70 -13.07 15.27 -22.64
CA ALA A 70 -14.10 16.07 -21.99
C ALA A 70 -13.79 16.24 -20.50
N ASN A 71 -13.66 17.48 -20.02
CA ASN A 71 -13.48 17.80 -18.61
C ASN A 71 -14.82 18.26 -18.01
N SER A 72 -15.35 17.50 -17.05
CA SER A 72 -16.58 17.81 -16.32
C SER A 72 -16.33 18.40 -14.93
N ALA A 73 -15.27 19.21 -14.78
CA ALA A 73 -14.93 19.94 -13.56
C ALA A 73 -16.01 20.98 -13.21
N GLY A 74 -17.04 20.53 -12.51
CA GLY A 74 -17.91 21.40 -11.74
C GLY A 74 -18.00 20.85 -10.33
N PHE A 75 -17.42 21.60 -9.38
CA PHE A 75 -17.70 21.54 -7.94
C PHE A 75 -16.98 20.54 -7.01
N LEU A 76 -16.00 19.73 -7.46
CA LEU A 76 -15.29 18.78 -6.55
C LEU A 76 -13.81 19.07 -6.26
N GLN A 77 -13.25 20.20 -6.71
CA GLN A 77 -11.83 20.52 -6.42
C GLN A 77 -11.64 21.72 -5.49
N ALA A 78 -12.68 22.18 -4.80
CA ALA A 78 -12.52 23.26 -3.84
C ALA A 78 -13.49 23.05 -2.69
N VAL A 79 -12.92 22.71 -1.53
CA VAL A 79 -13.57 22.73 -0.21
C VAL A 79 -14.39 21.47 0.10
N ASP A 80 -13.68 20.40 0.46
CA ASP A 80 -14.22 19.44 1.43
C ASP A 80 -14.09 20.07 2.84
N ILE A 81 -15.15 20.02 3.63
CA ILE A 81 -15.26 20.60 4.99
C ILE A 81 -15.43 19.47 6.02
N LYS A 82 -15.41 18.19 5.61
CA LYS A 82 -15.71 17.10 6.55
C LYS A 82 -14.56 16.80 7.50
N ARG A 83 -13.34 16.60 6.99
CA ARG A 83 -12.11 16.43 7.79
C ARG A 83 -10.87 16.98 7.06
N PRO A 84 -10.75 18.32 6.90
CA PRO A 84 -9.58 18.95 6.26
C PRO A 84 -8.27 18.84 7.08
N ASP A 85 -8.34 18.16 8.23
CA ASP A 85 -7.24 17.90 9.16
C ASP A 85 -7.05 16.37 9.35
N LEU A 86 -7.56 15.53 8.44
CA LEU A 86 -7.33 14.08 8.49
C LEU A 86 -5.87 13.82 8.12
N ASP A 87 -5.22 13.00 8.95
CA ASP A 87 -3.80 12.65 8.91
C ASP A 87 -3.79 11.19 9.40
N THR A 88 -3.90 10.27 8.45
CA THR A 88 -4.23 8.86 8.71
C THR A 88 -3.05 8.12 9.34
N ASP A 89 -1.82 8.37 8.88
CA ASP A 89 -0.59 7.80 9.44
C ASP A 89 -0.02 8.63 10.64
N GLY A 90 -0.47 9.87 10.81
CA GLY A 90 -0.07 10.75 11.90
C GLY A 90 1.32 11.38 11.71
N ASP A 91 1.81 11.46 10.48
CA ASP A 91 3.14 12.03 10.17
C ASP A 91 3.15 13.58 10.18
N GLY A 92 1.98 14.20 10.25
CA GLY A 92 1.77 15.64 10.27
C GLY A 92 1.53 16.25 8.88
N VAL A 93 1.39 15.44 7.84
CA VAL A 93 0.92 15.79 6.50
C VAL A 93 -0.52 15.30 6.38
N ILE A 94 -1.44 16.24 6.14
CA ILE A 94 -2.85 15.87 5.93
C ILE A 94 -2.99 15.02 4.66
N ASP A 95 -3.93 14.07 4.68
CA ASP A 95 -4.17 13.11 3.60
C ASP A 95 -4.33 13.81 2.22
N GLU A 96 -4.98 14.99 2.16
CA GLU A 96 -5.14 15.70 0.88
C GLU A 96 -3.83 16.23 0.26
N LEU A 97 -2.74 16.20 1.03
CA LEU A 97 -1.39 16.57 0.63
C LEU A 97 -0.41 15.38 0.67
N SER A 98 -0.82 14.22 1.19
CA SER A 98 0.00 13.01 1.18
C SER A 98 -0.03 12.33 -0.20
N THR A 99 0.93 11.44 -0.43
CA THR A 99 1.00 10.51 -1.57
C THR A 99 0.70 9.07 -1.18
N ASP A 100 0.65 8.82 0.13
CA ASP A 100 0.58 7.54 0.82
C ASP A 100 -0.06 7.89 2.17
N ASN A 101 -1.40 7.76 2.29
CA ASN A 101 -2.08 8.31 3.47
C ASN A 101 -1.91 7.43 4.72
N ASP A 102 -1.78 6.12 4.57
CA ASP A 102 -1.62 5.20 5.70
C ASP A 102 -0.16 4.85 6.02
N GLY A 103 0.77 5.28 5.19
CA GLY A 103 2.20 5.26 5.48
C GLY A 103 2.78 3.85 5.46
N ASP A 104 2.14 2.92 4.74
CA ASP A 104 2.59 1.54 4.60
C ASP A 104 3.70 1.39 3.54
N GLY A 105 3.90 2.43 2.74
CA GLY A 105 4.93 2.52 1.70
C GLY A 105 4.44 2.17 0.29
N LEU A 106 3.17 1.84 0.11
CA LEU A 106 2.47 1.71 -1.16
C LEU A 106 1.75 3.03 -1.46
N LEU A 107 1.93 3.61 -2.65
CA LEU A 107 1.35 4.93 -2.94
C LEU A 107 -0.16 4.83 -3.17
N ASP A 108 -0.93 5.86 -2.78
CA ASP A 108 -2.39 5.95 -2.99
C ASP A 108 -2.82 5.59 -4.43
N ILE A 109 -2.00 5.95 -5.42
CA ILE A 109 -2.28 5.66 -6.83
C ILE A 109 -2.05 4.19 -7.18
N GLU A 110 -1.03 3.56 -6.61
CA GLU A 110 -0.68 2.14 -6.79
C GLU A 110 -1.75 1.27 -6.14
N GLU A 111 -2.24 1.69 -4.98
CA GLU A 111 -3.35 1.06 -4.27
C GLU A 111 -4.69 1.14 -5.01
N VAL A 112 -5.06 2.33 -5.51
CA VAL A 112 -6.30 2.51 -6.28
C VAL A 112 -6.26 1.72 -7.58
N GLU A 113 -5.10 1.70 -8.24
CA GLU A 113 -4.92 0.96 -9.48
C GLU A 113 -4.79 -0.55 -9.23
N GLY A 114 -4.26 -0.96 -8.07
CA GLY A 114 -3.90 -2.34 -7.73
C GLY A 114 -2.78 -2.90 -8.59
N SER A 115 -1.97 -2.02 -9.21
CA SER A 115 -1.06 -2.35 -10.31
C SER A 115 0.21 -3.07 -9.87
N GLU A 116 0.57 -2.97 -8.59
CA GLU A 116 1.70 -3.70 -7.99
C GLU A 116 1.38 -5.19 -7.75
N PHE A 117 0.10 -5.56 -7.79
CA PHE A 117 -0.35 -6.94 -7.64
C PHE A 117 -0.64 -7.59 -9.00
N ASP A 118 -0.40 -8.89 -9.07
CA ASP A 118 -0.80 -9.73 -10.20
C ASP A 118 -1.54 -10.97 -9.65
N PRO A 119 -2.87 -11.06 -9.81
CA PRO A 119 -3.73 -10.17 -10.60
C PRO A 119 -3.86 -8.77 -10.01
N VAL A 120 -4.18 -7.79 -10.86
CA VAL A 120 -4.45 -6.40 -10.46
C VAL A 120 -5.51 -6.38 -9.36
N THR A 121 -5.13 -5.96 -8.16
CA THR A 121 -5.94 -6.05 -6.93
C THR A 121 -5.81 -4.75 -6.13
N PRO A 122 -6.82 -3.87 -6.18
CA PRO A 122 -6.78 -2.61 -5.45
C PRO A 122 -6.84 -2.79 -3.92
N THR A 123 -6.11 -1.98 -3.17
CA THR A 123 -6.05 -1.92 -1.70
C THR A 123 -6.76 -0.68 -1.14
N LEU A 124 -6.74 -0.45 0.18
CA LEU A 124 -7.44 0.64 0.86
C LEU A 124 -6.45 1.75 1.21
N VAL A 125 -6.55 2.89 0.52
CA VAL A 125 -5.60 4.02 0.66
C VAL A 125 -5.47 4.69 2.03
N ASN A 126 -6.21 4.22 3.04
CA ASN A 126 -6.22 4.77 4.39
C ASN A 126 -6.18 3.63 5.43
N ASP A 127 -5.80 2.43 5.04
CA ASP A 127 -5.73 1.25 5.88
C ASP A 127 -4.53 0.41 5.42
N PRO A 128 -3.42 0.41 6.18
CA PRO A 128 -2.15 -0.13 5.72
C PRO A 128 -2.16 -1.67 5.56
N ASP A 129 -3.23 -2.35 5.98
CA ASP A 129 -3.44 -3.79 5.92
C ASP A 129 -4.90 -4.04 5.51
N SER A 130 -5.14 -4.13 4.20
CA SER A 130 -6.47 -4.12 3.60
C SER A 130 -7.36 -5.30 3.98
N ASP A 131 -6.79 -6.40 4.46
CA ASP A 131 -7.54 -7.60 4.84
C ASP A 131 -7.41 -7.99 6.32
N GLY A 132 -6.54 -7.31 7.06
CA GLY A 132 -6.41 -7.36 8.50
C GLY A 132 -5.67 -8.59 9.01
N ASP A 133 -4.76 -9.16 8.21
CA ASP A 133 -4.01 -10.38 8.57
C ASP A 133 -2.66 -10.10 9.27
N GLY A 134 -2.26 -8.83 9.32
CA GLY A 134 -1.06 -8.34 9.98
C GLY A 134 0.15 -8.16 9.06
N ALA A 135 0.05 -8.49 7.76
CA ALA A 135 0.98 -8.02 6.73
C ALA A 135 0.45 -6.71 6.14
N SER A 136 1.31 -5.72 5.92
CA SER A 136 0.87 -4.50 5.23
C SER A 136 0.70 -4.77 3.74
N ASP A 137 -0.13 -3.99 3.06
CA ASP A 137 -0.36 -4.13 1.61
C ASP A 137 0.96 -4.07 0.83
N ASN A 138 1.86 -3.16 1.21
CA ASN A 138 3.22 -3.09 0.66
C ASN A 138 4.10 -4.33 0.96
N ASP A 139 4.02 -4.90 2.17
CA ASP A 139 4.76 -6.11 2.56
C ASP A 139 4.34 -7.33 1.75
N GLU A 140 3.14 -7.33 1.17
CA GLU A 140 2.58 -8.39 0.35
C GLU A 140 3.00 -8.34 -1.14
N VAL A 141 3.45 -7.19 -1.64
CA VAL A 141 3.87 -7.00 -3.05
C VAL A 141 5.02 -7.94 -3.42
N LEU A 142 6.05 -8.00 -2.57
CA LEU A 142 7.24 -8.81 -2.81
C LEU A 142 6.96 -10.32 -2.75
N PRO A 143 6.31 -10.89 -1.72
CA PRO A 143 5.92 -12.30 -1.74
C PRO A 143 4.86 -12.59 -2.80
N GLY A 144 4.09 -11.58 -3.22
CA GLY A 144 3.02 -11.69 -4.19
C GLY A 144 1.81 -12.41 -3.63
N THR A 145 1.52 -12.18 -2.34
CA THR A 145 0.29 -12.62 -1.68
C THR A 145 -0.90 -11.75 -2.07
N ASN A 146 -2.10 -12.19 -1.70
CA ASN A 146 -3.34 -11.51 -2.04
C ASN A 146 -3.76 -10.57 -0.90
N PRO A 147 -3.70 -9.24 -1.08
CA PRO A 147 -3.96 -8.25 -0.02
C PRO A 147 -5.45 -8.06 0.33
N ARG A 148 -6.26 -9.04 -0.06
CA ARG A 148 -7.72 -9.06 0.09
C ARG A 148 -8.20 -10.41 0.60
N ASP A 149 -7.29 -11.31 0.96
CA ASP A 149 -7.58 -12.62 1.52
C ASP A 149 -6.67 -12.89 2.72
N PRO A 150 -7.19 -12.82 3.95
CA PRO A 150 -6.38 -12.91 5.17
C PRO A 150 -5.81 -14.31 5.45
N ASN A 151 -5.93 -15.23 4.50
CA ASN A 151 -5.28 -16.54 4.52
C ASN A 151 -4.13 -16.63 3.50
N SER A 152 -3.91 -15.59 2.69
CA SER A 152 -2.83 -15.49 1.70
C SER A 152 -1.61 -14.88 2.36
N LEU A 153 -0.94 -15.62 3.25
CA LEU A 153 0.20 -15.09 4.01
C LEU A 153 1.53 -15.69 3.56
N PHE A 154 2.58 -14.87 3.52
CA PHE A 154 3.95 -15.35 3.41
C PHE A 154 4.49 -15.75 4.79
N GLU A 155 4.23 -16.99 5.16
CA GLU A 155 4.64 -17.54 6.45
C GLU A 155 5.22 -18.96 6.34
N ILE A 156 6.05 -19.31 7.34
CA ILE A 156 6.39 -20.71 7.62
C ILE A 156 5.18 -21.33 8.33
N THR A 157 4.51 -22.27 7.66
CA THR A 157 3.29 -22.91 8.15
C THR A 157 3.56 -24.15 9.01
N ASP A 158 4.70 -24.82 8.81
CA ASP A 158 5.08 -25.96 9.63
C ASP A 158 6.61 -26.15 9.70
N ILE A 159 7.07 -26.63 10.87
CA ILE A 159 8.43 -27.14 11.06
C ILE A 159 8.33 -28.46 11.81
N THR A 160 8.60 -29.56 11.11
CA THR A 160 8.46 -30.91 11.68
C THR A 160 9.77 -31.69 11.61
N SER A 161 10.10 -32.41 12.69
CA SER A 161 11.28 -33.29 12.71
C SER A 161 10.99 -34.61 11.98
N VAL A 162 11.84 -34.95 11.02
CA VAL A 162 11.77 -36.19 10.24
C VAL A 162 13.07 -36.97 10.43
N GLY A 163 13.10 -37.86 11.43
CA GLY A 163 14.31 -38.60 11.78
C GLY A 163 15.41 -37.69 12.34
N ALA A 164 16.51 -37.55 11.61
CA ALA A 164 17.60 -36.61 11.95
C ALA A 164 17.46 -35.25 11.25
N ASP A 165 16.45 -35.12 10.39
CA ASP A 165 16.22 -33.93 9.57
C ASP A 165 15.06 -33.10 10.14
N ALA A 166 14.96 -31.86 9.68
CA ALA A 166 13.75 -31.05 9.81
C ALA A 166 13.19 -30.77 8.43
N GLU A 167 11.87 -30.83 8.33
CA GLU A 167 11.08 -30.40 7.20
C GLU A 167 10.49 -29.03 7.51
N VAL A 168 10.77 -28.04 6.67
CA VAL A 168 10.26 -26.67 6.79
C VAL A 168 9.30 -26.43 5.65
N THR A 169 8.06 -26.11 5.98
CA THR A 169 6.98 -25.83 5.03
C THR A 169 6.60 -24.35 5.10
N TRP A 170 6.45 -23.70 3.95
CA TRP A 170 5.99 -22.32 3.86
C TRP A 170 5.00 -22.13 2.70
N ASN A 171 4.21 -21.07 2.77
CA ASN A 171 3.33 -20.66 1.67
C ASN A 171 4.15 -19.91 0.61
N ALA A 172 3.99 -20.31 -0.66
CA ALA A 172 4.75 -19.75 -1.77
C ALA A 172 3.87 -19.49 -2.99
N ARG A 173 4.34 -18.58 -3.85
CA ARG A 173 3.80 -18.32 -5.18
C ARG A 173 4.50 -19.18 -6.23
N GLY A 174 3.76 -20.15 -6.76
CA GLY A 174 4.27 -21.25 -7.59
C GLY A 174 4.40 -20.98 -9.09
N ASN A 175 4.28 -19.73 -9.54
CA ASN A 175 4.39 -19.35 -10.96
C ASN A 175 5.85 -19.12 -11.44
N LYS A 176 6.83 -19.26 -10.54
CA LYS A 176 8.28 -19.04 -10.75
C LYS A 176 8.72 -17.58 -10.93
N GLU A 177 7.88 -16.61 -10.61
CA GLU A 177 8.26 -15.19 -10.65
C GLU A 177 9.02 -14.72 -9.41
N ARG A 178 9.12 -15.59 -8.40
CA ARG A 178 9.82 -15.34 -7.14
C ARG A 178 10.84 -16.44 -6.88
N VAL A 179 11.97 -16.05 -6.28
CA VAL A 179 12.99 -16.96 -5.77
C VAL A 179 12.91 -16.95 -4.25
N TYR A 180 12.88 -18.12 -3.63
CA TYR A 180 12.85 -18.27 -2.19
C TYR A 180 14.21 -18.75 -1.69
N VAL A 181 14.69 -18.19 -0.59
CA VAL A 181 15.94 -18.56 0.07
C VAL A 181 15.61 -19.04 1.48
N VAL A 182 15.84 -20.32 1.76
CA VAL A 182 15.69 -20.86 3.12
C VAL A 182 17.03 -20.75 3.83
N ARG A 183 17.02 -20.06 4.97
CA ARG A 183 18.20 -19.85 5.81
C ARG A 183 18.07 -20.53 7.16
N ALA A 184 19.20 -20.76 7.80
CA ALA A 184 19.25 -21.30 9.15
C ALA A 184 20.45 -20.82 9.98
N ILE A 185 20.36 -21.08 11.28
CA ILE A 185 21.46 -21.05 12.23
C ILE A 185 21.26 -22.14 13.30
N ASP A 186 22.37 -22.69 13.80
CA ASP A 186 22.38 -23.69 14.86
C ASP A 186 22.66 -23.04 16.22
N ASP A 187 21.99 -23.56 17.25
CA ASP A 187 22.21 -23.34 18.69
C ASP A 187 22.09 -21.89 19.23
N SER A 188 22.35 -20.85 18.43
CA SER A 188 22.24 -19.44 18.79
C SER A 188 21.66 -18.62 17.64
N TYR A 189 20.66 -17.80 17.92
CA TYR A 189 20.08 -16.89 16.93
C TYR A 189 21.01 -15.69 16.66
N GLU A 190 21.30 -15.43 15.40
CA GLU A 190 21.96 -14.23 14.88
C GLU A 190 21.19 -13.73 13.65
N ASP A 191 21.12 -12.42 13.45
CA ASP A 191 20.43 -11.81 12.32
C ASP A 191 21.45 -10.99 11.47
N PRO A 192 21.59 -11.26 10.16
CA PRO A 192 20.90 -12.28 9.36
C PRO A 192 21.37 -13.72 9.64
N LEU A 193 20.48 -14.69 9.39
CA LEU A 193 20.81 -16.12 9.46
C LEU A 193 21.89 -16.49 8.42
N PRO A 194 23.06 -17.01 8.83
CA PRO A 194 24.23 -17.11 7.95
C PRO A 194 24.22 -18.32 7.01
N ILE A 195 23.45 -19.37 7.31
CA ILE A 195 23.48 -20.62 6.53
C ILE A 195 22.38 -20.57 5.47
N VAL A 196 22.72 -20.70 4.18
CA VAL A 196 21.74 -20.91 3.11
C VAL A 196 21.56 -22.41 2.89
N ILE A 197 20.34 -22.90 3.10
CA ILE A 197 19.97 -24.32 2.95
C ILE A 197 19.55 -24.61 1.51
N TRP A 198 18.75 -23.71 0.96
CA TRP A 198 18.11 -23.89 -0.33
C TRP A 198 17.77 -22.54 -0.95
N SER A 199 17.86 -22.47 -2.27
CA SER A 199 17.53 -21.26 -3.03
C SER A 199 17.01 -21.67 -4.41
N ASN A 200 15.72 -21.47 -4.67
CA ASN A 200 15.13 -21.71 -5.99
C ASN A 200 13.75 -21.07 -6.14
N ALA A 201 13.22 -21.08 -7.36
CA ALA A 201 11.82 -20.83 -7.62
C ALA A 201 10.96 -22.04 -7.22
N VAL A 202 9.73 -21.77 -6.76
CA VAL A 202 8.71 -22.78 -6.47
C VAL A 202 7.82 -22.98 -7.70
N VAL A 203 7.34 -24.21 -7.91
CA VAL A 203 6.44 -24.57 -9.00
C VAL A 203 5.18 -25.20 -8.44
N GLY A 204 4.02 -24.63 -8.74
CA GLY A 204 2.75 -25.16 -8.25
C GLY A 204 1.65 -24.12 -8.25
N GLY A 205 0.61 -24.42 -7.48
CA GLY A 205 -0.52 -23.54 -7.29
C GLY A 205 -1.44 -23.43 -8.50
N ILE A 206 -2.56 -22.75 -8.29
CA ILE A 206 -3.57 -22.51 -9.32
C ILE A 206 -3.71 -20.99 -9.47
N ALA A 207 -3.84 -20.55 -10.72
CA ALA A 207 -4.15 -19.15 -11.03
C ALA A 207 -5.40 -18.66 -10.26
N PRO A 208 -5.46 -17.38 -9.89
CA PRO A 208 -4.55 -16.32 -10.33
C PRO A 208 -3.34 -16.11 -9.40
N TRP A 209 -3.42 -16.49 -8.12
CA TRP A 209 -2.37 -16.24 -7.13
C TRP A 209 -1.28 -17.31 -7.06
N TYR A 210 -1.54 -18.51 -7.61
CA TYR A 210 -0.58 -19.62 -7.64
C TYR A 210 -0.06 -20.02 -6.25
N GLU A 211 -0.86 -19.84 -5.22
CA GLU A 211 -0.54 -20.27 -3.86
C GLU A 211 -0.30 -21.77 -3.79
N THR A 212 0.81 -22.16 -3.17
CA THR A 212 1.18 -23.55 -2.97
C THR A 212 2.08 -23.69 -1.75
N PRO A 213 1.94 -24.76 -0.97
CA PRO A 213 2.95 -25.10 0.02
C PRO A 213 4.26 -25.48 -0.70
N ALA A 214 5.36 -24.99 -0.17
CA ALA A 214 6.72 -25.37 -0.54
C ALA A 214 7.43 -25.97 0.65
N VAL A 215 8.32 -26.94 0.40
CA VAL A 215 8.93 -27.76 1.44
C VAL A 215 10.42 -27.92 1.18
N VAL A 216 11.23 -27.79 2.23
CA VAL A 216 12.64 -28.19 2.23
C VAL A 216 12.94 -29.10 3.40
N THR A 217 13.69 -30.17 3.14
CA THR A 217 14.23 -31.07 4.16
C THR A 217 15.69 -30.77 4.37
N ASN A 218 16.11 -30.61 5.62
CA ASN A 218 17.48 -30.26 5.97
C ASN A 218 17.96 -31.01 7.23
N PRO A 219 19.14 -31.65 7.21
CA PRO A 219 19.70 -32.31 8.38
C PRO A 219 19.90 -31.34 9.55
N THR A 220 19.40 -31.69 10.73
CA THR A 220 19.55 -30.88 11.94
C THR A 220 20.60 -31.43 12.88
N VAL A 221 21.36 -30.54 13.53
CA VAL A 221 22.28 -30.90 14.61
C VAL A 221 21.90 -30.05 15.82
N GLY A 222 21.04 -30.58 16.69
CA GLY A 222 20.57 -29.83 17.86
C GLY A 222 19.42 -28.88 17.55
N THR A 223 19.39 -27.72 18.23
CA THR A 223 18.36 -26.71 18.00
C THR A 223 18.73 -25.87 16.78
N ARG A 224 17.79 -25.70 15.85
CA ARG A 224 17.99 -24.90 14.63
C ARG A 224 16.85 -23.89 14.46
N PHE A 225 17.20 -22.68 14.07
CA PHE A 225 16.25 -21.65 13.66
C PHE A 225 16.23 -21.57 12.14
N PHE A 226 15.08 -21.22 11.57
CA PHE A 226 14.87 -21.11 10.14
C PHE A 226 14.26 -19.75 9.81
N ALA A 227 14.59 -19.24 8.63
CA ALA A 227 13.87 -18.15 7.99
C ALA A 227 13.70 -18.48 6.51
N VAL A 228 12.63 -17.96 5.91
CA VAL A 228 12.42 -18.00 4.47
C VAL A 228 12.41 -16.56 3.99
N GLU A 229 13.27 -16.24 3.05
CA GLU A 229 13.30 -14.95 2.36
C GLU A 229 12.73 -15.12 0.95
N VAL A 230 12.02 -14.11 0.48
CA VAL A 230 11.58 -14.01 -0.92
C VAL A 230 12.40 -12.93 -1.62
N MET A 231 12.75 -13.19 -2.88
CA MET A 231 13.54 -12.30 -3.73
C MET A 231 12.92 -12.23 -5.12
N MET A 232 13.01 -11.06 -5.75
CA MET A 232 12.79 -10.96 -7.19
C MET A 232 13.99 -11.56 -7.95
N PRO A 233 13.75 -12.31 -9.05
CA PRO A 233 14.78 -12.98 -9.84
C PRO A 233 15.76 -12.04 -10.55
#